data_AF-A0A2K3JMM6-F1
#
_entry.id   AF-A0A2K3JMM6-F1
#
_cell.length_a   1.000
_cell.length_b   1.000
_cell.length_c   1.000
_cell.angle_alpha   90.00
_cell.angle_beta   90.00
_cell.angle_gamma   90.00
#
_symmetry.space_group_name_H-M   'P 1'
#
loop_
_entity.id
_entity.type
_entity.pdbx_description
1 polymer ?
#
loop_
_entity_poly.entity_id
_entity_poly.type
_entity_poly.pdbx_seq_one_letter_code
_entity_poly.pdbx_strand_id
1 'polypeptide(L)' 'MSTPNSADTAATERGNSAISSSSTVKLMACKWEKPTQGRYKCNIDTSFTTQLNRVGIGMCIRDDE' A
#
# COMPACT_ATOMS: atom_id res chain seq x y z
N MET A 1 16.83 -39.72 -5.54
CA MET A 1 17.12 -39.31 -4.16
C MET A 1 16.64 -37.87 -4.03
N SER A 2 15.59 -37.66 -3.25
CA SER A 2 14.95 -36.36 -3.04
C SER A 2 15.60 -35.68 -1.82
N THR A 3 15.98 -34.42 -1.93
CA THR A 3 16.39 -33.60 -0.78
C THR A 3 15.21 -32.79 -0.26
N PRO A 4 15.07 -32.61 1.07
CA PRO A 4 13.91 -31.97 1.68
C PRO A 4 13.97 -30.43 1.70
N ASN A 5 12.80 -29.85 1.92
CA ASN A 5 12.46 -28.42 2.00
C ASN A 5 12.95 -27.70 3.28
N SER A 6 12.87 -26.36 3.22
CA SER A 6 12.42 -25.45 4.29
C SER A 6 13.45 -24.91 5.28
N ALA A 7 13.72 -23.61 5.22
CA ALA A 7 13.25 -22.61 6.18
C ALA A 7 14.07 -21.32 6.04
N ASP A 8 13.41 -20.20 5.74
CA ASP A 8 13.81 -18.94 6.36
C ASP A 8 12.57 -18.21 6.85
N THR A 9 12.68 -17.82 8.12
CA THR A 9 11.63 -17.65 9.10
C THR A 9 11.20 -16.19 9.14
N ALA A 10 9.95 -15.86 8.81
CA ALA A 10 9.37 -14.57 9.15
C ALA A 10 8.50 -14.73 10.41
N ALA A 11 8.95 -14.10 11.49
CA ALA A 11 8.50 -14.29 12.87
C ALA A 11 7.00 -14.07 13.09
N THR A 12 6.42 -14.97 13.89
CA THR A 12 5.21 -14.72 14.68
C THR A 12 5.61 -13.95 15.94
N GLU A 13 5.02 -12.79 16.18
CA GLU A 13 4.78 -12.27 17.53
C GLU A 13 3.33 -11.78 17.64
N ARG A 14 2.49 -12.60 18.28
CA ARG A 14 1.23 -12.19 18.89
C ARG A 14 1.58 -11.50 20.22
N GLY A 15 1.26 -10.22 20.34
CA GLY A 15 1.18 -9.51 21.62
C GLY A 15 -0.14 -8.76 21.72
N ASN A 16 -1.01 -9.18 22.63
CA ASN A 16 -2.22 -8.45 23.03
C ASN A 16 -1.94 -7.66 24.32
N SER A 17 -2.68 -6.56 24.46
CA SER A 17 -3.00 -5.80 25.68
C SER A 17 -2.08 -4.67 26.11
N ALA A 18 -2.48 -3.45 25.72
CA ALA A 18 -2.97 -2.49 26.69
C ALA A 18 -4.13 -1.71 26.06
N ILE A 19 -5.28 -1.70 26.72
CA ILE A 19 -6.39 -0.78 26.40
C ILE A 19 -5.84 0.63 26.62
N SER A 20 -5.46 1.29 25.55
CA SER A 20 -5.12 2.71 25.57
C SER A 20 -6.35 3.45 25.04
N SER A 21 -6.96 4.22 25.95
CA SER A 21 -8.03 5.19 25.75
C SER A 21 -8.60 5.25 24.33
N SER A 22 -9.86 4.84 24.16
CA SER A 22 -10.65 5.12 22.95
C SER A 22 -10.91 6.62 22.82
N SER A 23 -9.86 7.41 22.62
CA SER A 23 -9.96 8.60 21.80
C SER A 23 -10.30 8.08 20.42
N THR A 24 -11.58 8.14 20.07
CA THR A 24 -12.04 8.01 18.69
C THR A 24 -11.40 9.15 17.91
N VAL A 25 -10.11 9.01 17.59
CA VAL A 25 -9.50 9.70 16.47
C VAL A 25 -10.29 9.13 15.32
N LYS A 26 -11.33 9.86 14.91
CA LYS A 26 -12.05 9.60 13.68
C LYS A 26 -10.95 9.67 12.62
N LEU A 27 -10.42 8.51 12.25
CA LEU A 27 -9.64 8.33 11.05
C LEU A 27 -10.61 8.81 9.98
N MET A 28 -10.46 10.08 9.59
CA MET A 28 -11.14 10.64 8.44
C MET A 28 -10.58 9.84 7.28
N ALA A 29 -11.20 8.69 7.03
CA ALA A 29 -10.86 7.84 5.92
C ALA A 29 -11.04 8.74 4.70
N CYS A 30 -9.93 9.11 4.07
CA CYS A 30 -9.95 9.83 2.82
C CYS A 30 -10.49 8.84 1.79
N LYS A 31 -11.81 8.83 1.64
CA LYS A 31 -12.49 7.98 0.68
C LYS A 31 -12.35 8.64 -0.68
N TRP A 32 -11.96 7.86 -1.67
CA TRP A 32 -11.96 8.34 -3.04
C TRP A 32 -13.38 8.69 -3.49
N GLU A 33 -13.53 9.86 -4.10
CA GLU A 33 -14.77 10.33 -4.72
C GLU A 33 -14.52 10.61 -6.20
N LYS A 34 -15.54 10.37 -7.03
CA LYS A 34 -15.45 10.66 -8.47
C LYS A 34 -15.22 12.17 -8.65
N PRO A 35 -14.24 12.59 -9.48
CA PRO A 35 -14.04 14.00 -9.75
C PRO A 35 -15.25 14.64 -10.46
N THR A 36 -15.43 15.95 -10.27
CA THR A 36 -16.45 16.73 -10.99
C THR A 36 -16.17 16.71 -12.49
N GLN A 37 -17.22 16.88 -13.31
CA GLN A 37 -17.08 17.01 -14.76
C GLN A 37 -15.99 18.03 -15.14
N GLY A 38 -15.16 17.68 -16.14
CA GLY A 38 -14.01 18.49 -16.56
C GLY A 38 -12.73 18.29 -15.75
N ARG A 39 -12.70 17.32 -14.82
CA ARG A 39 -11.48 16.91 -14.11
C ARG A 39 -11.15 15.45 -14.40
N TYR A 40 -9.89 15.17 -14.72
CA TYR A 40 -9.41 13.81 -15.00
C TYR A 40 -9.06 13.04 -13.73
N LYS A 41 -9.26 11.73 -13.80
CA LYS A 41 -8.67 10.80 -12.84
C LYS A 41 -7.26 10.45 -13.32
N CYS A 42 -6.27 10.49 -12.43
CA CYS A 42 -4.97 9.88 -12.69
C CYS A 42 -4.61 8.88 -11.59
N ASN A 43 -3.86 7.86 -11.97
CA ASN A 43 -3.18 6.96 -11.06
C ASN A 43 -1.69 7.19 -11.21
N ILE A 44 -0.98 7.27 -10.08
CA ILE A 44 0.46 7.44 -10.04
C ILE A 44 1.00 6.30 -9.18
N ASP A 45 1.97 5.59 -9.73
CA ASP A 45 2.63 4.46 -9.07
C ASP A 45 4.14 4.69 -9.10
N THR A 46 4.83 4.22 -8.06
CA THR A 46 6.29 4.29 -7.99
C THR A 46 6.87 2.93 -7.68
N SER A 47 8.05 2.65 -8.24
CA SER A 47 8.83 1.45 -7.98
C SER A 47 10.26 1.85 -7.66
N PHE A 48 10.84 1.21 -6.65
CA PHE A 48 12.21 1.46 -6.24
C PHE A 48 13.00 0.18 -6.44
N THR A 49 14.19 0.29 -7.03
CA THR A 49 15.12 -0.83 -7.11
C THR A 49 16.49 -0.39 -6.62
N THR A 50 16.95 -1.05 -5.56
CA THR A 50 18.25 -0.78 -4.95
C THR A 50 19.38 -1.34 -5.81
N GLN A 51 19.17 -2.53 -6.41
CA GLN A 51 20.14 -3.20 -7.27
C GLN A 51 20.52 -2.37 -8.51
N LEU A 52 19.54 -1.69 -9.12
CA LEU A 52 19.83 -0.80 -10.25
C LEU A 52 20.02 0.66 -9.82
N ASN A 53 19.88 0.96 -8.51
CA ASN A 53 19.85 2.31 -7.95
C ASN A 53 18.94 3.26 -8.73
N ARG A 54 17.70 2.81 -8.96
CA ARG A 54 16.72 3.53 -9.79
C ARG A 54 15.37 3.64 -9.11
N VAL A 55 14.65 4.68 -9.50
CA VAL A 55 13.24 4.90 -9.19
C VAL A 55 12.47 4.96 -10.50
N GLY A 56 11.46 4.10 -10.64
CA GLY A 56 10.49 4.17 -11.72
C GLY A 56 9.25 4.92 -11.26
N ILE A 57 8.77 5.84 -12.08
CA ILE A 57 7.52 6.57 -11.85
C ILE A 57 6.60 6.28 -13.04
N GLY A 58 5.40 5.78 -12.76
CA GLY A 58 4.35 5.55 -13.75
C GLY A 58 3.17 6.46 -13.47
N MET A 59 2.60 7.05 -14.52
CA MET A 59 1.37 7.83 -14.44
C MET A 59 0.43 7.40 -15.55
N CYS A 60 -0.85 7.20 -15.21
CA CYS A 60 -1.92 6.95 -16.16
C CYS A 60 -3.00 8.02 -15.97
N ILE A 61 -3.32 8.76 -17.03
CA ILE A 61 -4.48 9.65 -17.09
C ILE A 61 -5.63 8.83 -17.68
N ARG A 62 -6.78 8.88 -17.03
CA ARG A 62 -8.01 8.24 -17.50
C ARG A 62 -9.03 9.33 -17.77
N ASP A 63 -9.61 9.24 -18.95
CA ASP A 63 -10.83 9.97 -19.29
C ASP A 63 -12.02 9.07 -18.97
N ASP A 64 -12.95 9.56 -18.16
CA ASP A 64 -14.17 8.85 -17.80
C ASP A 64 -15.33 9.59 -18.50
N GLU A 65 -15.42 9.51 -19.84
CA GLU A 65 -16.62 9.89 -20.59
C GLU A 65 -17.78 8.91 -20.33
#